data_AF-A0A3D0LDZ9-F1
#
_entry.id   AF-A0A3D0LDZ9-F1
#
_cell.length_a   1.000
_cell.length_b   1.000
_cell.length_c   1.000
_cell.angle_alpha   90.00
_cell.angle_beta   90.00
_cell.angle_gamma   90.00
#
_symmetry.space_group_name_H-M   'P 1'
#
loop_
_entity.id
_entity.type
_entity.pdbx_description
1 polymer ?
#
loop_
_entity_poly.entity_id
_entity_poly.type
_entity_poly.pdbx_seq_one_letter_code
_entity_poly.pdbx_strand_id
1 'polypeptide(L)'
;TGNKTETVINGENDTVNGDDTDKTDKKLTKKERREQKKLEEERLKSKMSVAAGKAINSLEDGCAPARILGRALLKHDFTVILIYFLISIVIVGLTSFVIGKNFFRLSARLRTVTRHREYHLEAMAEQSVMKALVKKEAAQYFSSGIYVSNTIVGPLLAVGMSIALAFIDLSKPVPDLPSANLEAGIPYLLGGFFSMMSISACSVSFEGKRWWLSRSLPLSSKEILGAKAIFNLIVLTPVYVVMEVILLFVMRVNLMDRLWLLLIPLAAMPFAVLFGLILNLRFPKMHWENEVEVVKQSASSGLSLLGGFVIILPGLGAVFLSGVLRNIINLVFILVILGLAWLMYRRICGYSLERLEG
;
A
#
# COMPACT_ATOMS: atom_id res chain seq x y z
N THR A 1 26.65 -7.83 78.38
CA THR A 1 27.90 -8.14 77.65
C THR A 1 27.86 -7.42 76.31
N GLY A 2 28.71 -6.41 76.13
CA GLY A 2 29.20 -5.89 74.83
C GLY A 2 28.25 -5.21 73.82
N ASN A 3 28.20 -3.87 73.87
CA ASN A 3 28.11 -2.82 72.81
C ASN A 3 27.88 -3.19 71.31
N LYS A 4 26.96 -2.53 70.58
CA LYS A 4 27.06 -1.25 69.80
C LYS A 4 28.09 -1.33 68.64
N THR A 5 27.91 -0.85 67.39
CA THR A 5 27.17 0.29 66.81
C THR A 5 27.26 0.26 65.27
N GLU A 6 26.20 0.69 64.59
CA GLU A 6 26.08 1.59 63.41
C GLU A 6 27.23 1.89 62.40
N THR A 7 26.85 1.80 61.11
CA THR A 7 27.06 2.71 59.94
C THR A 7 28.45 3.10 59.38
N VAL A 8 28.57 3.06 58.04
CA VAL A 8 28.89 4.17 57.08
C VAL A 8 29.77 3.71 55.89
N ILE A 9 29.18 3.78 54.69
CA ILE A 9 29.57 4.37 53.38
C ILE A 9 31.07 4.62 53.00
N ASN A 10 31.39 4.23 51.74
CA ASN A 10 32.11 4.97 50.67
C ASN A 10 33.59 4.70 50.31
N GLY A 11 33.80 4.48 48.99
CA GLY A 11 34.95 4.86 48.14
C GLY A 11 36.26 4.09 48.32
N GLU A 12 37.19 3.97 47.38
CA GLU A 12 37.38 4.32 45.96
C GLU A 12 38.83 3.86 45.64
N ASN A 13 39.13 3.44 44.39
CA ASN A 13 40.48 3.30 43.79
C ASN A 13 41.43 2.21 44.39
N ASP A 14 42.36 1.55 43.71
CA ASP A 14 42.94 1.65 42.37
C ASP A 14 43.56 0.28 41.97
N THR A 15 43.71 0.14 40.66
CA THR A 15 44.50 -0.80 39.83
C THR A 15 45.73 -1.49 40.44
N VAL A 16 46.02 -2.74 39.99
CA VAL A 16 47.26 -3.14 39.26
C VAL A 16 47.18 -4.62 38.79
N ASN A 17 47.17 -4.76 37.46
CA ASN A 17 47.75 -5.76 36.54
C ASN A 17 47.96 -7.24 36.90
N GLY A 18 47.56 -8.09 35.95
CA GLY A 18 47.95 -9.50 35.83
C GLY A 18 47.43 -10.10 34.51
N ASP A 19 48.05 -9.67 33.41
CA ASP A 19 48.10 -10.29 32.08
C ASP A 19 47.90 -11.82 32.08
N ASP A 20 46.79 -12.32 31.52
CA ASP A 20 46.63 -13.74 31.10
C ASP A 20 45.31 -13.97 30.32
N THR A 21 44.99 -13.08 29.37
CA THR A 21 43.99 -13.36 28.32
C THR A 21 44.60 -13.16 26.94
N ASP A 22 45.72 -13.81 26.69
CA ASP A 22 46.17 -14.09 25.34
C ASP A 22 46.87 -15.46 25.33
N LYS A 23 46.67 -16.24 24.27
CA LYS A 23 47.16 -17.62 24.05
C LYS A 23 46.30 -18.75 24.61
N THR A 24 45.17 -18.99 23.95
CA THR A 24 44.91 -20.36 23.48
C THR A 24 44.31 -20.36 22.07
N ASP A 25 44.89 -19.57 21.17
CA ASP A 25 44.68 -19.70 19.73
C ASP A 25 45.52 -20.87 19.20
N LYS A 26 45.07 -22.10 19.46
CA LYS A 26 45.67 -23.32 18.90
C LYS A 26 45.15 -23.50 17.48
N LYS A 27 46.07 -23.33 16.50
CA LYS A 27 45.94 -23.61 15.06
C LYS A 27 44.92 -24.71 14.75
N LEU A 28 43.68 -24.33 14.46
CA LEU A 28 42.71 -25.24 13.86
C LEU A 28 43.23 -25.65 12.47
N THR A 29 43.41 -26.95 12.24
CA THR A 29 43.83 -27.44 10.94
C THR A 29 42.79 -27.05 9.88
N LYS A 30 43.24 -26.84 8.63
CA LYS A 30 42.37 -26.40 7.51
C LYS A 30 41.17 -27.34 7.30
N LYS A 31 41.26 -28.58 7.79
CA LYS A 31 40.22 -29.60 7.78
C LYS A 31 39.16 -29.37 8.87
N GLU A 32 39.58 -29.15 10.13
CA GLU A 32 38.68 -28.83 11.25
C GLU A 32 37.91 -27.52 11.04
N ARG A 33 38.55 -26.50 10.43
CA ARG A 33 37.89 -25.24 10.07
C ARG A 33 36.81 -25.40 8.99
N ARG A 34 36.98 -26.38 8.10
CA ARG A 34 35.99 -26.73 7.06
C ARG A 34 34.86 -27.57 7.65
N GLU A 35 35.15 -28.46 8.59
CA GLU A 35 34.15 -29.26 9.30
C GLU A 35 33.28 -28.41 10.23
N GLN A 36 33.87 -27.46 10.97
CA GLN A 36 33.12 -26.49 11.77
C GLN A 36 32.23 -25.59 10.90
N LYS A 37 32.74 -25.09 9.76
CA LYS A 37 31.91 -24.32 8.82
C LYS A 37 30.76 -25.14 8.24
N LYS A 38 30.99 -26.41 7.91
CA LYS A 38 29.91 -27.32 7.47
C LYS A 38 28.88 -27.55 8.57
N LEU A 39 29.32 -27.75 9.81
CA LEU A 39 28.43 -27.95 10.97
C LEU A 39 27.61 -26.68 11.28
N GLU A 40 28.22 -25.50 11.13
CA GLU A 40 27.53 -24.21 11.26
C GLU A 40 26.55 -23.97 10.11
N GLU A 41 26.91 -24.28 8.87
CA GLU A 41 26.00 -24.23 7.72
C GLU A 41 24.84 -25.20 7.86
N GLU A 42 25.06 -26.42 8.37
CA GLU A 42 24.00 -27.39 8.66
C GLU A 42 23.12 -26.94 9.82
N ARG A 43 23.71 -26.36 10.88
CA ARG A 43 22.95 -25.73 11.97
C ARG A 43 22.15 -24.53 11.47
N LEU A 44 22.69 -23.71 10.59
CA LEU A 44 22.01 -22.56 9.99
C LEU A 44 20.87 -23.01 9.08
N LYS A 45 21.10 -24.02 8.23
CA LYS A 45 20.07 -24.66 7.40
C LYS A 45 18.97 -25.30 8.24
N SER A 46 19.33 -26.00 9.33
CA SER A 46 18.35 -26.59 10.24
C SER A 46 17.50 -25.51 10.93
N LYS A 47 18.12 -24.43 11.44
CA LYS A 47 17.41 -23.30 12.03
C LYS A 47 16.53 -22.55 11.01
N MET A 48 17.01 -22.37 9.76
CA MET A 48 16.19 -21.80 8.68
C MET A 48 15.04 -22.73 8.29
N SER A 49 15.24 -24.05 8.25
CA SER A 49 14.18 -25.02 7.95
C SER A 49 13.14 -25.09 9.05
N VAL A 50 13.54 -24.95 10.31
CA VAL A 50 12.64 -24.89 11.47
C VAL A 50 11.92 -23.55 11.51
N ALA A 51 12.59 -22.43 11.21
CA ALA A 51 11.96 -21.11 11.10
C ALA A 51 10.98 -21.05 9.92
N ALA A 52 11.34 -21.63 8.77
CA ALA A 52 10.46 -21.78 7.61
C ALA A 52 9.28 -22.70 7.93
N GLY A 53 9.51 -23.83 8.60
CA GLY A 53 8.44 -24.74 9.05
C GLY A 53 7.50 -24.07 10.06
N LYS A 54 8.03 -23.27 10.98
CA LYS A 54 7.24 -22.49 11.94
C LYS A 54 6.46 -21.37 11.25
N ALA A 55 7.05 -20.71 10.25
CA ALA A 55 6.37 -19.71 9.43
C ALA A 55 5.26 -20.33 8.55
N ILE A 56 5.51 -21.52 7.99
CA ILE A 56 4.52 -22.29 7.22
C ILE A 56 3.37 -22.71 8.13
N ASN A 57 3.65 -23.28 9.31
CA ASN A 57 2.62 -23.70 10.26
C ASN A 57 1.80 -22.50 10.79
N SER A 58 2.44 -21.35 11.04
CA SER A 58 1.73 -20.11 11.40
C SER A 58 0.87 -19.56 10.25
N LEU A 59 1.31 -19.71 9.00
CA LEU A 59 0.48 -19.42 7.82
C LEU A 59 -0.68 -20.42 7.68
N GLU A 60 -0.45 -21.67 8.04
CA GLU A 60 -1.41 -22.77 7.95
C GLU A 60 -2.52 -22.66 9.00
N ASP A 61 -2.22 -22.14 10.18
CA ASP A 61 -3.21 -21.85 11.23
C ASP A 61 -3.97 -20.55 10.97
N GLY A 62 -3.36 -19.59 10.27
CA GLY A 62 -3.95 -18.29 9.94
C GLY A 62 -4.75 -18.23 8.65
N CYS A 63 -4.46 -19.05 7.62
CA CYS A 63 -5.04 -18.88 6.28
C CYS A 63 -5.65 -20.20 5.75
N ALA A 64 -6.99 -20.29 5.68
CA ALA A 64 -7.68 -21.53 5.27
C ALA A 64 -7.27 -22.10 3.90
N PRO A 65 -7.01 -21.29 2.84
CA PRO A 65 -6.49 -21.79 1.56
C PRO A 65 -5.09 -22.39 1.67
N ALA A 66 -4.21 -21.77 2.48
CA ALA A 66 -2.86 -22.28 2.72
C ALA A 66 -2.89 -23.60 3.50
N ARG A 67 -3.86 -23.77 4.41
CA ARG A 67 -4.12 -25.03 5.13
C ARG A 67 -4.63 -26.14 4.25
N ILE A 68 -5.52 -25.84 3.31
CA ILE A 68 -6.02 -26.83 2.35
C ILE A 68 -4.88 -27.26 1.43
N LEU A 69 -4.04 -26.32 0.96
CA LEU A 69 -2.88 -26.61 0.13
C LEU A 69 -1.78 -27.37 0.89
N GLY A 70 -1.47 -26.98 2.13
CA GLY A 70 -0.48 -27.63 2.99
C GLY A 70 -0.88 -29.08 3.31
N ARG A 71 -2.14 -29.30 3.70
CA ARG A 71 -2.68 -30.66 3.91
C ARG A 71 -2.73 -31.47 2.63
N ALA A 72 -3.04 -30.87 1.47
CA ALA A 72 -3.06 -31.57 0.19
C ALA A 72 -1.66 -32.04 -0.24
N LEU A 73 -0.63 -31.22 -0.02
CA LEU A 73 0.76 -31.54 -0.34
C LEU A 73 1.39 -32.54 0.64
N LEU A 74 1.06 -32.45 1.94
CA LEU A 74 1.64 -33.32 2.97
C LEU A 74 0.95 -34.69 3.10
N LYS A 75 -0.35 -34.80 2.77
CA LYS A 75 -1.09 -36.09 2.82
C LYS A 75 -1.16 -36.82 1.48
N HIS A 76 -0.52 -36.32 0.41
CA HIS A 76 -0.66 -36.87 -0.95
C HIS A 76 -2.13 -37.03 -1.38
N ASP A 77 -3.00 -36.09 -1.00
CA ASP A 77 -4.40 -36.15 -1.42
C ASP A 77 -4.55 -35.52 -2.81
N PHE A 78 -4.28 -36.33 -3.83
CA PHE A 78 -4.32 -35.95 -5.25
C PHE A 78 -5.64 -35.28 -5.65
N THR A 79 -6.74 -35.60 -4.96
CA THR A 79 -8.07 -35.04 -5.20
C THR A 79 -8.12 -33.54 -4.94
N VAL A 80 -7.52 -33.08 -3.83
CA VAL A 80 -7.55 -31.66 -3.44
C VAL A 80 -6.63 -30.84 -4.35
N ILE A 81 -5.48 -31.40 -4.75
CA ILE A 81 -4.57 -30.79 -5.73
C ILE A 81 -5.26 -30.64 -7.08
N LEU A 82 -5.97 -31.68 -7.53
CA LEU A 82 -6.70 -31.67 -8.81
C LEU A 82 -7.84 -30.64 -8.81
N ILE A 83 -8.61 -30.54 -7.73
CA ILE A 83 -9.67 -29.53 -7.57
C ILE A 83 -9.07 -28.12 -7.60
N TYR A 84 -7.97 -27.88 -6.88
CA TYR A 84 -7.29 -26.57 -6.89
C TYR A 84 -6.76 -26.19 -8.28
N PHE A 85 -6.17 -27.16 -8.99
CA PHE A 85 -5.69 -26.98 -10.36
C PHE A 85 -6.82 -26.67 -11.33
N LEU A 86 -7.94 -27.40 -11.23
CA LEU A 86 -9.15 -27.15 -12.03
C LEU A 86 -9.74 -25.78 -11.74
N ILE A 87 -9.87 -25.37 -10.48
CA ILE A 87 -10.37 -24.04 -10.10
C ILE A 87 -9.45 -22.95 -10.67
N SER A 88 -8.13 -23.13 -10.58
CA SER A 88 -7.16 -22.18 -11.14
C SER A 88 -7.28 -22.06 -12.67
N ILE A 89 -7.41 -23.19 -13.38
CA ILE A 89 -7.65 -23.20 -14.83
C ILE A 89 -8.97 -22.53 -15.19
N VAL A 90 -10.03 -22.79 -14.43
CA VAL A 90 -11.35 -22.18 -14.65
C VAL A 90 -11.28 -20.67 -14.45
N ILE A 91 -10.60 -20.19 -13.40
CA ILE A 91 -10.42 -18.75 -13.15
C ILE A 91 -9.61 -18.12 -14.29
N VAL A 92 -8.50 -18.72 -14.70
CA VAL A 92 -7.67 -18.22 -15.82
C VAL A 92 -8.44 -18.24 -17.13
N GLY A 93 -9.16 -19.32 -17.42
CA GLY A 93 -9.98 -19.48 -18.62
C GLY A 93 -11.13 -18.49 -18.67
N LEU A 94 -11.86 -18.32 -17.57
CA LEU A 94 -12.95 -17.35 -17.45
C LEU A 94 -12.44 -15.91 -17.60
N THR A 95 -11.33 -15.58 -16.94
CA THR A 95 -10.71 -14.25 -17.02
C THR A 95 -10.22 -13.96 -18.44
N SER A 96 -9.55 -14.92 -19.08
CA SER A 96 -9.06 -14.80 -20.46
C SER A 96 -10.21 -14.72 -21.46
N PHE A 97 -11.32 -15.43 -21.23
CA PHE A 97 -12.51 -15.37 -22.06
C PHE A 97 -13.24 -14.03 -21.95
N VAL A 98 -13.42 -13.50 -20.73
CA VAL A 98 -14.02 -12.18 -20.50
C VAL A 98 -13.18 -11.08 -21.12
N ILE A 99 -11.85 -11.12 -20.91
CA ILE A 99 -10.92 -10.17 -21.53
C ILE A 99 -10.97 -10.31 -23.05
N GLY A 100 -10.86 -11.52 -23.60
CA GLY A 100 -10.84 -11.76 -25.05
C GLY A 100 -12.13 -11.33 -25.76
N LYS A 101 -13.30 -11.60 -25.15
CA LYS A 101 -14.61 -11.20 -25.69
C LYS A 101 -14.80 -9.68 -25.69
N ASN A 102 -14.24 -9.00 -24.70
CA ASN A 102 -14.34 -7.56 -24.57
C ASN A 102 -13.22 -6.83 -25.34
N PHE A 103 -12.07 -7.47 -25.55
CA PHE A 103 -10.91 -6.90 -26.23
C PHE A 103 -11.22 -6.46 -27.65
N PHE A 104 -11.84 -7.31 -28.48
CA PHE A 104 -12.23 -6.93 -29.83
C PHE A 104 -13.26 -5.80 -29.87
N ARG A 105 -14.20 -5.76 -28.91
CA ARG A 105 -15.19 -4.67 -28.80
C ARG A 105 -14.56 -3.35 -28.34
N LEU A 106 -13.58 -3.39 -27.44
CA LEU A 106 -12.83 -2.21 -27.01
C LEU A 106 -11.87 -1.71 -28.11
N SER A 107 -11.12 -2.60 -28.75
CA SER A 107 -10.19 -2.26 -29.83
C SER A 107 -10.91 -1.72 -31.08
N ALA A 108 -12.11 -2.24 -31.39
CA ALA A 108 -12.94 -1.70 -32.46
C ALA A 108 -13.44 -0.27 -32.15
N ARG A 109 -13.90 -0.01 -30.92
CA ARG A 109 -14.34 1.33 -30.49
C ARG A 109 -13.20 2.35 -30.48
N LEU A 110 -11.99 1.94 -30.09
CA LEU A 110 -10.79 2.79 -30.09
C LEU A 110 -10.32 3.16 -31.51
N ARG A 111 -10.47 2.26 -32.50
CA ARG A 111 -10.12 2.53 -33.91
C ARG A 111 -11.15 3.40 -34.65
N THR A 112 -12.40 3.43 -34.20
CA THR A 112 -13.48 4.21 -34.86
C THR A 112 -13.56 5.68 -34.42
N VAL A 113 -12.78 6.12 -33.43
CA VAL A 113 -12.75 7.55 -33.00
C VAL A 113 -12.05 8.44 -34.03
N THR A 114 -11.31 7.85 -34.98
CA THR A 114 -10.72 8.56 -36.13
C THR A 114 -11.68 8.65 -37.33
N ARG A 115 -13.00 8.52 -37.13
CA ARG A 115 -13.96 8.90 -38.17
C ARG A 115 -14.03 10.42 -38.17
N HIS A 116 -13.67 11.05 -39.29
CA HIS A 116 -13.86 12.47 -39.55
C HIS A 116 -15.34 12.81 -39.23
N ARG A 117 -15.59 13.33 -38.03
CA ARG A 117 -16.89 13.89 -37.69
C ARG A 117 -16.82 15.30 -38.22
N GLU A 118 -17.58 15.59 -39.27
CA GLU A 118 -17.89 16.96 -39.64
C GLU A 118 -18.40 17.64 -38.37
N TYR A 119 -17.59 18.57 -37.87
CA TYR A 119 -17.88 19.27 -36.61
C TYR A 119 -18.98 20.27 -36.91
N HIS A 120 -20.23 19.81 -36.83
CA HIS A 120 -21.36 20.71 -36.79
C HIS A 120 -21.32 21.41 -35.44
N LEU A 121 -21.22 22.75 -35.48
CA LEU A 121 -21.37 23.64 -34.33
C LEU A 121 -22.81 23.53 -33.82
N GLU A 122 -23.15 22.40 -33.21
CA GLU A 122 -24.35 22.28 -32.41
C GLU A 122 -24.16 23.10 -31.12
N ALA A 123 -25.23 23.72 -30.64
CA ALA A 123 -25.22 24.44 -29.37
C ALA A 123 -24.67 23.52 -28.28
N MET A 124 -23.47 23.82 -27.78
CA MET A 124 -22.88 23.08 -26.69
C MET A 124 -23.80 23.21 -25.48
N ALA A 125 -24.29 22.08 -24.96
CA ALA A 125 -25.03 22.09 -23.71
C ALA A 125 -24.16 22.72 -22.62
N GLU A 126 -24.70 23.69 -21.88
CA GLU A 126 -24.01 24.33 -20.75
C GLU A 126 -23.62 23.27 -19.73
N GLN A 127 -22.33 22.91 -19.70
CA GLN A 127 -21.76 22.06 -18.66
C GLN A 127 -20.98 22.94 -17.70
N SER A 128 -21.12 22.68 -16.40
CA SER A 128 -20.24 23.28 -15.40
C SER A 128 -18.77 23.00 -15.76
N VAL A 129 -17.93 24.03 -15.67
CA VAL A 129 -16.49 23.99 -15.96
C VAL A 129 -15.81 22.79 -15.27
N MET A 130 -16.12 22.56 -13.99
CA MET A 130 -15.54 21.44 -13.22
C MET A 130 -15.90 20.07 -13.82
N LYS A 131 -17.15 19.91 -14.30
CA LYS A 131 -17.59 18.66 -14.93
C LYS A 131 -16.86 18.40 -16.25
N ALA A 132 -16.62 19.45 -17.03
CA ALA A 132 -15.85 19.35 -18.27
C ALA A 132 -14.39 18.97 -18.00
N LEU A 133 -13.76 19.58 -17.00
CA LEU A 133 -12.40 19.24 -16.57
C LEU A 133 -12.30 17.80 -16.06
N VAL A 134 -13.21 17.36 -15.18
CA VAL A 134 -13.23 15.96 -14.70
C VAL A 134 -13.43 14.97 -15.86
N LYS A 135 -14.28 15.32 -16.85
CA LYS A 135 -14.47 14.50 -18.05
C LYS A 135 -13.20 14.43 -18.91
N LYS A 136 -12.45 15.53 -19.04
CA LYS A 136 -11.14 15.55 -19.68
C LYS A 136 -10.18 14.60 -18.97
N GLU A 137 -10.10 14.66 -17.64
CA GLU A 137 -9.25 13.75 -16.84
C GLU A 137 -9.65 12.29 -17.02
N ALA A 138 -10.95 11.98 -17.02
CA ALA A 138 -11.43 10.63 -17.28
C ALA A 138 -11.03 10.13 -18.67
N ALA A 139 -11.17 10.96 -19.71
CA ALA A 139 -10.77 10.59 -21.06
C ALA A 139 -9.27 10.29 -21.16
N GLN A 140 -8.43 11.08 -20.47
CA GLN A 140 -6.98 10.89 -20.44
C GLN A 140 -6.57 9.65 -19.61
N TYR A 141 -7.24 9.40 -18.48
CA TYR A 141 -6.97 8.23 -17.66
C TYR A 141 -7.29 6.93 -18.40
N PHE A 142 -8.48 6.85 -19.01
CA PHE A 142 -8.93 5.64 -19.71
C PHE A 142 -8.32 5.47 -21.11
N SER A 143 -7.60 6.46 -21.65
CA SER A 143 -6.89 6.31 -22.92
C SER A 143 -5.64 5.43 -22.82
N SER A 144 -5.06 5.27 -21.63
CA SER A 144 -3.86 4.48 -21.40
C SER A 144 -4.11 3.30 -20.45
N GLY A 145 -3.99 2.08 -20.99
CA GLY A 145 -4.06 0.86 -20.16
C GLY A 145 -2.92 0.79 -19.13
N ILE A 146 -1.74 1.36 -19.44
CA ILE A 146 -0.59 1.38 -18.53
C ILE A 146 -0.90 2.25 -17.32
N TYR A 147 -1.51 3.42 -17.54
CA TYR A 147 -1.89 4.32 -16.46
C TYR A 147 -2.95 3.70 -15.54
N VAL A 148 -4.00 3.09 -16.12
CA VAL A 148 -5.04 2.40 -15.35
C VAL A 148 -4.45 1.23 -14.57
N SER A 149 -3.67 0.37 -15.22
CA SER A 149 -3.10 -0.83 -14.59
C SER A 149 -2.18 -0.50 -13.42
N ASN A 150 -1.42 0.59 -13.48
CA ASN A 150 -0.52 0.99 -12.39
C ASN A 150 -1.29 1.49 -11.16
N THR A 151 -2.35 2.27 -11.39
CA THR A 151 -3.09 2.97 -10.33
C THR A 151 -4.16 2.09 -9.69
N ILE A 152 -4.72 1.12 -10.41
CA ILE A 152 -5.78 0.24 -9.89
C ILE A 152 -5.24 -0.85 -8.93
N VAL A 153 -3.94 -1.15 -8.97
CA VAL A 153 -3.32 -2.21 -8.14
C VAL A 153 -3.55 -1.98 -6.66
N GLY A 154 -3.36 -0.76 -6.15
CA GLY A 154 -3.56 -0.44 -4.73
C GLY A 154 -4.99 -0.73 -4.26
N PRO A 155 -6.02 -0.14 -4.89
CA PRO A 155 -7.42 -0.43 -4.58
C PRO A 155 -7.80 -1.91 -4.73
N LEU A 156 -7.26 -2.63 -5.74
CA LEU A 156 -7.48 -4.07 -5.88
C LEU A 156 -6.87 -4.88 -4.74
N LEU A 157 -5.67 -4.50 -4.26
CA LEU A 157 -5.07 -5.12 -3.08
C LEU A 157 -5.92 -4.90 -1.83
N ALA A 158 -6.54 -3.73 -1.67
CA ALA A 158 -7.45 -3.47 -0.55
C ALA A 158 -8.70 -4.37 -0.58
N VAL A 159 -9.33 -4.52 -1.75
CA VAL A 159 -10.46 -5.44 -1.92
C VAL A 159 -10.03 -6.90 -1.74
N GLY A 160 -8.92 -7.30 -2.34
CA GLY A 160 -8.35 -8.64 -2.22
C GLY A 160 -8.04 -9.01 -0.76
N MET A 161 -7.47 -8.06 0.00
CA MET A 161 -7.23 -8.23 1.43
C MET A 161 -8.55 -8.36 2.19
N SER A 162 -9.54 -7.53 1.88
CA SER A 162 -10.85 -7.61 2.54
C SER A 162 -11.53 -8.96 2.34
N ILE A 163 -11.39 -9.56 1.15
CA ILE A 163 -11.85 -10.92 0.87
C ILE A 163 -11.00 -11.95 1.61
N ALA A 164 -9.67 -11.78 1.64
CA ALA A 164 -8.76 -12.70 2.32
C ALA A 164 -9.01 -12.77 3.83
N LEU A 165 -9.39 -11.65 4.46
CA LEU A 165 -9.79 -11.60 5.88
C LEU A 165 -10.99 -12.53 6.18
N ALA A 166 -11.81 -12.90 5.21
CA ALA A 166 -12.92 -13.85 5.39
C ALA A 166 -12.44 -15.27 5.74
N PHE A 167 -11.19 -15.57 5.40
CA PHE A 167 -10.59 -16.89 5.57
C PHE A 167 -9.55 -16.93 6.69
N ILE A 168 -9.32 -15.79 7.36
CA ILE A 168 -8.31 -15.62 8.40
C ILE A 168 -9.00 -15.38 9.74
N ASP A 169 -8.69 -16.22 10.72
CA ASP A 169 -9.17 -16.05 12.09
C ASP A 169 -8.18 -15.18 12.88
N LEU A 170 -8.40 -13.86 12.86
CA LEU A 170 -7.55 -12.89 13.55
C LEU A 170 -7.73 -12.89 15.07
N SER A 171 -8.74 -13.58 15.58
CA SER A 171 -8.98 -13.69 17.02
C SER A 171 -8.01 -14.67 17.70
N LYS A 172 -7.29 -15.49 16.93
CA LYS A 172 -6.29 -16.41 17.47
C LYS A 172 -4.98 -15.67 17.78
N PRO A 173 -4.43 -15.83 19.00
CA PRO A 173 -3.18 -15.20 19.33
C PRO A 173 -2.02 -15.77 18.50
N VAL A 174 -1.28 -14.84 17.92
CA VAL A 174 0.16 -14.89 17.64
C VAL A 174 1.00 -15.83 18.53
N PRO A 175 1.39 -17.09 18.21
CA PRO A 175 2.17 -17.89 19.17
C PRO A 175 3.47 -17.22 19.63
N ASP A 176 4.06 -16.39 18.77
CA ASP A 176 5.26 -15.60 19.07
C ASP A 176 4.95 -14.16 19.55
N LEU A 177 3.70 -13.69 19.42
CA LEU A 177 3.25 -12.34 19.80
C LEU A 177 1.86 -12.40 20.49
N PRO A 178 1.78 -12.88 21.74
CA PRO A 178 0.50 -13.08 22.42
C PRO A 178 -0.23 -11.77 22.79
N SER A 179 0.48 -10.64 22.84
CA SER A 179 -0.08 -9.31 23.12
C SER A 179 -0.48 -8.52 21.88
N ALA A 180 -0.23 -9.04 20.67
CA ALA A 180 -0.53 -8.35 19.42
C ALA A 180 -2.01 -8.49 19.05
N ASN A 181 -2.71 -7.37 18.92
CA ASN A 181 -4.03 -7.30 18.32
C ASN A 181 -3.90 -6.98 16.83
N LEU A 182 -3.88 -8.01 15.97
CA LEU A 182 -3.70 -7.83 14.53
C LEU A 182 -4.83 -7.04 13.86
N GLU A 183 -6.05 -7.13 14.40
CA GLU A 183 -7.22 -6.41 13.87
C GLU A 183 -7.02 -4.88 13.91
N ALA A 184 -6.27 -4.39 14.91
CA ALA A 184 -5.95 -2.98 15.07
C ALA A 184 -5.12 -2.40 13.92
N GLY A 185 -4.33 -3.22 13.23
CA GLY A 185 -3.48 -2.80 12.11
C GLY A 185 -4.21 -2.76 10.76
N ILE A 186 -5.33 -3.46 10.62
CA ILE A 186 -6.06 -3.59 9.35
C ILE A 186 -6.49 -2.24 8.75
N PRO A 187 -7.09 -1.29 9.50
CA PRO A 187 -7.52 -0.01 8.94
C PRO A 187 -6.37 0.78 8.29
N TYR A 188 -5.20 0.74 8.91
CA TYR A 188 -3.99 1.40 8.42
C TYR A 188 -3.43 0.72 7.18
N LEU A 189 -3.47 -0.62 7.12
CA LEU A 189 -3.05 -1.36 5.95
C LEU A 189 -3.93 -1.06 4.73
N LEU A 190 -5.26 -1.05 4.93
CA LEU A 190 -6.22 -0.72 3.90
C LEU A 190 -6.05 0.73 3.41
N GLY A 191 -5.96 1.70 4.33
CA GLY A 191 -5.68 3.09 3.98
C GLY A 191 -4.34 3.26 3.24
N GLY A 192 -3.33 2.48 3.63
CA GLY A 192 -2.04 2.39 2.96
C GLY A 192 -2.15 1.92 1.51
N PHE A 193 -2.91 0.86 1.24
CA PHE A 193 -3.12 0.34 -0.11
C PHE A 193 -3.82 1.34 -1.03
N PHE A 194 -4.81 2.08 -0.53
CA PHE A 194 -5.41 3.20 -1.28
C PHE A 194 -4.41 4.34 -1.54
N SER A 195 -3.40 4.48 -0.68
CA SER A 195 -2.43 5.57 -0.74
C SER A 195 -1.18 5.25 -1.58
N MET A 196 -0.87 3.97 -1.78
CA MET A 196 0.35 3.53 -2.46
C MET A 196 0.43 3.94 -3.93
N MET A 197 -0.69 3.99 -4.65
CA MET A 197 -0.71 4.19 -6.11
C MET A 197 -1.77 5.22 -6.52
N SER A 198 -1.48 6.50 -6.26
CA SER A 198 -2.42 7.59 -6.51
C SER A 198 -2.41 8.04 -7.97
N ILE A 199 -3.59 8.13 -8.60
CA ILE A 199 -3.75 8.61 -9.99
C ILE A 199 -3.13 10.00 -10.15
N SER A 200 -3.28 10.86 -9.15
CA SER A 200 -2.79 12.24 -9.18
C SER A 200 -1.27 12.35 -9.25
N ALA A 201 -0.52 11.32 -8.85
CA ALA A 201 0.95 11.29 -8.87
C ALA A 201 1.56 11.37 -10.28
N CYS A 202 0.78 11.04 -11.31
CA CYS A 202 1.22 11.13 -12.71
C CYS A 202 0.35 12.09 -13.53
N SER A 203 -0.80 12.53 -13.00
CA SER A 203 -1.86 13.21 -13.76
C SER A 203 -1.47 14.51 -14.45
N VAL A 204 -0.53 15.28 -13.89
CA VAL A 204 -0.01 16.52 -14.50
C VAL A 204 1.05 16.18 -15.53
N SER A 205 2.00 15.31 -15.19
CA SER A 205 3.05 14.86 -16.12
C SER A 205 2.50 14.14 -17.35
N PHE A 206 1.39 13.43 -17.19
CA PHE A 206 0.73 12.72 -18.29
C PHE A 206 0.13 13.69 -19.33
N GLU A 207 -0.13 14.96 -18.99
CA GLU A 207 -0.50 15.96 -20.00
C GLU A 207 0.69 16.35 -20.89
N GLY A 208 1.91 16.36 -20.32
CA GLY A 208 3.17 16.59 -21.02
C GLY A 208 3.11 17.75 -22.03
N LYS A 209 3.37 17.45 -23.30
CA LYS A 209 3.36 18.41 -24.43
C LYS A 209 2.03 19.15 -24.63
N ARG A 210 0.92 18.67 -24.06
CA ARG A 210 -0.42 19.31 -24.15
C ARG A 210 -0.75 20.21 -22.96
N TRP A 211 0.14 20.34 -21.98
CA TRP A 211 -0.06 21.16 -20.78
C TRP A 211 -0.39 22.62 -21.08
N TRP A 212 0.19 23.18 -22.16
CA TRP A 212 -0.06 24.56 -22.59
C TRP A 212 -1.55 24.85 -22.83
N LEU A 213 -2.33 23.84 -23.25
CA LEU A 213 -3.77 24.01 -23.50
C LEU A 213 -4.51 24.29 -22.19
N SER A 214 -4.23 23.52 -21.13
CA SER A 214 -4.79 23.73 -19.79
C SER A 214 -4.39 25.09 -19.21
N ARG A 215 -3.17 25.55 -19.51
CA ARG A 215 -2.64 26.84 -19.05
C ARG A 215 -3.26 28.03 -19.79
N SER A 216 -3.54 27.88 -21.09
CA SER A 216 -4.12 28.96 -21.91
C SER A 216 -5.57 29.29 -21.56
N LEU A 217 -6.25 28.41 -20.82
CA LEU A 217 -7.61 28.63 -20.37
C LEU A 217 -7.63 29.68 -19.25
N PRO A 218 -8.62 30.58 -19.21
CA PRO A 218 -8.80 31.58 -18.16
C PRO A 218 -9.37 30.93 -16.87
N LEU A 219 -8.72 29.87 -16.40
CA LEU A 219 -9.12 29.07 -15.25
C LEU A 219 -8.08 29.15 -14.15
N SER A 220 -8.54 29.12 -12.91
CA SER A 220 -7.66 29.12 -11.75
C SER A 220 -6.97 27.76 -11.57
N SER A 221 -5.78 27.77 -10.94
CA SER A 221 -5.08 26.54 -10.54
C SER A 221 -5.95 25.63 -9.68
N LYS A 222 -6.82 26.21 -8.85
CA LYS A 222 -7.77 25.48 -8.01
C LYS A 222 -8.74 24.65 -8.85
N GLU A 223 -9.21 25.16 -9.99
CA GLU A 223 -10.13 24.44 -10.87
C GLU A 223 -9.41 23.32 -11.61
N ILE A 224 -8.26 23.61 -12.22
CA ILE A 224 -7.49 22.63 -13.00
C ILE A 224 -6.98 21.49 -12.12
N LEU A 225 -6.28 21.83 -11.03
CA LEU A 225 -5.71 20.84 -10.10
C LEU A 225 -6.79 20.19 -9.24
N GLY A 226 -7.85 20.93 -8.90
CA GLY A 226 -9.02 20.40 -8.19
C GLY A 226 -9.76 19.34 -9.00
N ALA A 227 -9.93 19.55 -10.32
CA ALA A 227 -10.53 18.54 -11.18
C ALA A 227 -9.76 17.21 -11.20
N LYS A 228 -8.42 17.27 -11.19
CA LYS A 228 -7.55 16.09 -11.06
C LYS A 228 -7.76 15.35 -9.74
N ALA A 229 -7.83 16.10 -8.64
CA ALA A 229 -8.07 15.54 -7.33
C ALA A 229 -9.47 14.91 -7.21
N ILE A 230 -10.51 15.61 -7.68
CA ILE A 230 -11.89 15.13 -7.69
C ILE A 230 -12.02 13.88 -8.55
N PHE A 231 -11.40 13.86 -9.74
CA PHE A 231 -11.40 12.68 -10.61
C PHE A 231 -10.80 11.46 -9.90
N ASN A 232 -9.64 11.62 -9.25
CA ASN A 232 -9.01 10.53 -8.49
C ASN A 232 -9.95 10.00 -7.39
N LEU A 233 -10.58 10.89 -6.62
CA LEU A 233 -11.56 10.50 -5.60
C LEU A 233 -12.76 9.75 -6.20
N ILE A 234 -13.33 10.22 -7.32
CA ILE A 234 -14.44 9.55 -8.01
C ILE A 234 -14.07 8.11 -8.41
N VAL A 235 -12.83 7.86 -8.84
CA VAL A 235 -12.37 6.52 -9.20
C VAL A 235 -12.18 5.63 -7.98
N LEU A 236 -11.66 6.17 -6.87
CA LEU A 236 -11.39 5.41 -5.65
C LEU A 236 -12.66 5.10 -4.83
N THR A 237 -13.62 6.04 -4.74
CA THR A 237 -14.84 5.89 -3.94
C THR A 237 -15.62 4.60 -4.18
N PRO A 238 -15.94 4.16 -5.42
CA PRO A 238 -16.70 2.94 -5.64
C PRO A 238 -15.94 1.69 -5.14
N VAL A 239 -14.61 1.66 -5.30
CA VAL A 239 -13.78 0.54 -4.82
C VAL A 239 -13.73 0.52 -3.29
N TYR A 240 -13.62 1.69 -2.66
CA TYR A 240 -13.70 1.85 -1.22
C TYR A 240 -15.04 1.36 -0.66
N VAL A 241 -16.17 1.74 -1.28
CA VAL A 241 -17.49 1.28 -0.86
C VAL A 241 -17.62 -0.24 -0.96
N VAL A 242 -17.14 -0.85 -2.06
CA VAL A 242 -17.14 -2.31 -2.21
C VAL A 242 -16.29 -2.99 -1.12
N MET A 243 -15.11 -2.45 -0.84
CA MET A 243 -14.23 -2.92 0.24
C MET A 243 -14.95 -2.88 1.60
N GLU A 244 -15.53 -1.73 1.97
CA GLU A 244 -16.28 -1.58 3.23
C GLU A 244 -17.45 -2.56 3.33
N VAL A 245 -18.23 -2.73 2.26
CA VAL A 245 -19.35 -3.67 2.23
C VAL A 245 -18.87 -5.09 2.50
N ILE A 246 -17.74 -5.52 1.92
CA ILE A 246 -17.16 -6.84 2.19
C ILE A 246 -16.75 -6.95 3.67
N LEU A 247 -16.05 -5.95 4.20
CA LEU A 247 -15.58 -5.95 5.59
C LEU A 247 -16.72 -5.98 6.61
N LEU A 248 -17.89 -5.41 6.30
CA LEU A 248 -19.07 -5.48 7.18
C LEU A 248 -19.54 -6.91 7.43
N PHE A 249 -19.44 -7.80 6.44
CA PHE A 249 -19.84 -9.20 6.56
C PHE A 249 -18.70 -10.09 7.10
N VAL A 250 -17.46 -9.71 6.82
CA VAL A 250 -16.26 -10.49 7.15
C VAL A 250 -15.81 -10.25 8.59
N MET A 251 -15.71 -8.99 9.02
CA MET A 251 -15.13 -8.62 10.31
C MET A 251 -16.21 -8.43 11.38
N ARG A 252 -16.18 -9.29 12.40
CA ARG A 252 -17.02 -9.20 13.59
C ARG A 252 -16.31 -8.43 14.71
N VAL A 253 -16.10 -7.14 14.47
CA VAL A 253 -15.44 -6.24 15.42
C VAL A 253 -16.43 -5.40 16.22
N ASN A 254 -15.97 -4.90 17.37
CA ASN A 254 -16.72 -3.94 18.19
C ASN A 254 -17.06 -2.67 17.41
N LEU A 255 -18.11 -1.95 17.84
CA LEU A 255 -18.58 -0.75 17.15
C LEU A 255 -17.48 0.31 16.97
N MET A 256 -16.64 0.51 17.98
CA MET A 256 -15.54 1.48 17.92
C MET A 256 -14.47 1.08 16.90
N ASP A 257 -14.12 -0.20 16.83
CA ASP A 257 -13.11 -0.69 15.88
C ASP A 257 -13.64 -0.68 14.45
N ARG A 258 -14.96 -0.89 14.28
CA ARG A 258 -15.64 -0.69 12.99
C ARG A 258 -15.59 0.77 12.54
N LEU A 259 -15.74 1.73 13.46
CA LEU A 259 -15.61 3.16 13.13
C LEU A 259 -14.20 3.48 12.64
N TRP A 260 -13.16 2.92 13.25
CA TRP A 260 -11.78 3.13 12.79
C TRP A 260 -11.49 2.46 11.46
N LEU A 261 -12.05 1.26 11.23
CA LEU A 261 -11.97 0.55 9.95
C LEU A 261 -12.51 1.39 8.79
N LEU A 262 -13.57 2.16 9.04
CA LEU A 262 -14.17 3.08 8.08
C LEU A 262 -13.39 4.40 7.96
N LEU A 263 -13.13 5.07 9.09
CA LEU A 263 -12.63 6.45 9.09
C LEU A 263 -11.17 6.57 8.67
N ILE A 264 -10.31 5.60 9.03
CA ILE A 264 -8.87 5.69 8.74
C ILE A 264 -8.60 5.65 7.22
N PRO A 265 -9.09 4.65 6.46
CA PRO A 265 -8.92 4.65 5.00
C PRO A 265 -9.58 5.86 4.34
N LEU A 266 -10.78 6.25 4.81
CA LEU A 266 -11.50 7.40 4.28
C LEU A 266 -10.73 8.71 4.44
N ALA A 267 -10.05 8.91 5.57
CA ALA A 267 -9.18 10.06 5.81
C ALA A 267 -7.86 9.99 5.02
N ALA A 268 -7.33 8.79 4.81
CA ALA A 268 -6.10 8.56 4.05
C ALA A 268 -6.27 8.86 2.55
N MET A 269 -7.45 8.58 1.97
CA MET A 269 -7.75 8.85 0.56
C MET A 269 -7.45 10.28 0.10
N PRO A 270 -8.05 11.35 0.68
CA PRO A 270 -7.76 12.72 0.25
C PRO A 270 -6.30 13.11 0.48
N PHE A 271 -5.67 12.62 1.56
CA PHE A 271 -4.23 12.80 1.77
C PHE A 271 -3.42 12.22 0.61
N ALA A 272 -3.66 10.97 0.21
CA ALA A 272 -2.95 10.32 -0.90
C ALA A 272 -3.15 11.03 -2.23
N VAL A 273 -4.37 11.50 -2.51
CA VAL A 273 -4.68 12.26 -3.71
C VAL A 273 -3.87 13.57 -3.75
N LEU A 274 -3.85 14.32 -2.66
CA LEU A 274 -3.14 15.60 -2.61
C LEU A 274 -1.63 15.43 -2.53
N PHE A 275 -1.16 14.39 -1.83
CA PHE A 275 0.25 14.01 -1.74
C PHE A 275 0.83 13.64 -3.10
N GLY A 276 0.16 12.75 -3.84
CA GLY A 276 0.54 12.43 -5.21
C GLY A 276 0.58 13.68 -6.10
N LEU A 277 -0.43 14.56 -6.00
CA LEU A 277 -0.49 15.76 -6.83
C LEU A 277 0.65 16.73 -6.52
N ILE A 278 0.97 16.97 -5.25
CA ILE A 278 2.09 17.85 -4.86
C ILE A 278 3.43 17.27 -5.32
N LEU A 279 3.64 15.96 -5.18
CA LEU A 279 4.84 15.31 -5.71
C LEU A 279 4.93 15.48 -7.22
N ASN A 280 3.80 15.40 -7.92
CA ASN A 280 3.79 15.55 -9.36
C ASN A 280 4.09 16.98 -9.82
N LEU A 281 3.65 17.97 -9.05
CA LEU A 281 3.99 19.38 -9.25
C LEU A 281 5.44 19.71 -8.85
N ARG A 282 6.04 18.94 -7.93
CA ARG A 282 7.42 19.14 -7.48
C ARG A 282 8.44 18.48 -8.39
N PHE A 283 8.11 17.30 -8.92
CA PHE A 283 8.95 16.53 -9.83
C PHE A 283 8.18 16.20 -11.12
N PRO A 284 7.79 17.23 -11.91
CA PRO A 284 7.04 17.01 -13.13
C PRO A 284 7.93 16.38 -14.21
N LYS A 285 7.39 15.37 -14.89
CA LYS A 285 7.98 14.74 -16.08
C LYS A 285 7.17 15.13 -17.32
N MET A 286 7.42 16.33 -17.86
CA MET A 286 6.64 16.86 -18.99
C MET A 286 7.12 16.37 -20.36
N HIS A 287 8.41 16.02 -20.47
CA HIS A 287 9.00 15.43 -21.67
C HIS A 287 9.10 13.92 -21.51
N TRP A 288 8.23 13.20 -22.21
CA TRP A 288 8.20 11.74 -22.26
C TRP A 288 7.83 11.30 -23.67
N GLU A 289 8.42 10.18 -24.11
CA GLU A 289 8.11 9.55 -25.40
C GLU A 289 7.32 8.24 -25.19
N ASN A 290 7.48 7.61 -24.02
CA ASN A 290 6.72 6.43 -23.62
C ASN A 290 5.89 6.68 -22.34
N GLU A 291 4.63 6.23 -22.33
CA GLU A 291 3.73 6.32 -21.17
C GLU A 291 4.33 5.66 -19.92
N VAL A 292 5.14 4.61 -20.09
CA VAL A 292 5.83 3.90 -19.00
C VAL A 292 6.75 4.83 -18.21
N GLU A 293 7.40 5.80 -18.88
CA GLU A 293 8.32 6.73 -18.21
C GLU A 293 7.60 7.59 -17.17
N VAL A 294 6.40 8.06 -17.50
CA VAL A 294 5.59 8.89 -16.61
C VAL A 294 5.01 8.07 -15.48
N VAL A 295 4.52 6.87 -15.80
CA VAL A 295 3.72 6.06 -14.87
C VAL A 295 4.57 5.21 -13.93
N LYS A 296 5.69 4.65 -14.40
CA LYS A 296 6.50 3.70 -13.61
C LYS A 296 7.90 4.21 -13.26
N GLN A 297 8.46 5.11 -14.06
CA GLN A 297 9.85 5.57 -13.89
C GLN A 297 9.96 7.02 -13.44
N SER A 298 8.83 7.70 -13.17
CA SER A 298 8.85 9.07 -12.68
C SER A 298 9.16 9.10 -11.18
N ALA A 299 9.99 10.07 -10.78
CA ALA A 299 10.28 10.32 -9.37
C ALA A 299 8.99 10.57 -8.57
N SER A 300 8.02 11.29 -9.16
CA SER A 300 6.71 11.51 -8.54
C SER A 300 5.96 10.21 -8.24
N SER A 301 5.86 9.29 -9.21
CA SER A 301 5.18 8.01 -8.96
C SER A 301 5.92 7.17 -7.92
N GLY A 302 7.24 7.12 -7.98
CA GLY A 302 8.04 6.37 -7.00
C GLY A 302 7.90 6.93 -5.58
N LEU A 303 8.00 8.25 -5.41
CA LEU A 303 7.84 8.90 -4.10
C LEU A 303 6.40 8.82 -3.59
N SER A 304 5.40 8.72 -4.47
CA SER A 304 4.00 8.58 -4.04
C SER A 304 3.76 7.30 -3.22
N LEU A 305 4.54 6.25 -3.49
CA LEU A 305 4.52 5.01 -2.71
C LEU A 305 4.89 5.22 -1.23
N LEU A 306 5.78 6.18 -0.96
CA LEU A 306 6.16 6.57 0.41
C LEU A 306 4.96 7.09 1.20
N GLY A 307 3.99 7.71 0.52
CA GLY A 307 2.73 8.15 1.13
C GLY A 307 1.95 6.98 1.73
N GLY A 308 1.97 5.80 1.10
CA GLY A 308 1.37 4.58 1.66
C GLY A 308 2.04 4.12 2.94
N PHE A 309 3.37 4.16 3.01
CA PHE A 309 4.12 3.79 4.21
C PHE A 309 3.85 4.73 5.39
N VAL A 310 3.66 6.04 5.14
CA VAL A 310 3.27 7.01 6.19
C VAL A 310 1.96 6.62 6.86
N ILE A 311 1.03 6.01 6.13
CA ILE A 311 -0.25 5.52 6.67
C ILE A 311 -0.07 4.17 7.36
N ILE A 312 0.75 3.26 6.83
CA ILE A 312 0.90 1.90 7.36
C ILE A 312 1.70 1.86 8.67
N LEU A 313 2.75 2.67 8.79
CA LEU A 313 3.70 2.63 9.92
C LEU A 313 3.02 2.79 11.30
N PRO A 314 2.10 3.75 11.51
CA PRO A 314 1.35 3.85 12.77
C PRO A 314 0.54 2.60 13.10
N GLY A 315 0.07 1.88 12.07
CA GLY A 315 -0.65 0.62 12.23
C GLY A 315 0.17 -0.49 12.88
N LEU A 316 1.50 -0.51 12.66
CA LEU A 316 2.39 -1.46 13.33
C LEU A 316 2.44 -1.21 14.84
N GLY A 317 2.41 0.07 15.27
CA GLY A 317 2.33 0.43 16.68
C GLY A 317 0.96 0.14 17.28
N ALA A 318 -0.12 0.39 16.52
CA ALA A 318 -1.51 0.16 16.95
C ALA A 318 -1.79 -1.29 17.39
N VAL A 319 -1.07 -2.26 16.83
CA VAL A 319 -1.17 -3.68 17.18
C VAL A 319 -0.77 -3.98 18.62
N PHE A 320 0.12 -3.19 19.23
CA PHE A 320 0.64 -3.42 20.59
C PHE A 320 -0.02 -2.55 21.66
N LEU A 321 -0.92 -1.65 21.26
CA LEU A 321 -1.52 -0.66 22.13
C LEU A 321 -2.82 -1.16 22.78
N SER A 322 -3.05 -0.77 24.03
CA SER A 322 -4.31 -1.03 24.73
C SER A 322 -5.47 -0.24 24.08
N GLY A 323 -6.69 -0.75 24.22
CA GLY A 323 -7.86 -0.21 23.48
C GLY A 323 -8.12 1.29 23.67
N VAL A 324 -7.97 1.82 24.88
CA VAL A 324 -8.18 3.27 25.16
C VAL A 324 -7.11 4.12 24.49
N LEU A 325 -5.84 3.75 24.68
CA LEU A 325 -4.71 4.50 24.10
C LEU A 325 -4.72 4.41 22.57
N ARG A 326 -5.07 3.24 22.02
CA ARG A 326 -5.29 3.02 20.58
C ARG A 326 -6.34 3.98 20.02
N ASN A 327 -7.51 4.10 20.67
CA ASN A 327 -8.56 5.00 20.20
C ASN A 327 -8.11 6.47 20.15
N ILE A 328 -7.34 6.91 21.16
CA ILE A 328 -6.76 8.26 21.18
C ILE A 328 -5.79 8.45 20.01
N ILE A 329 -4.90 7.48 19.78
CA ILE A 329 -3.92 7.53 18.70
C ILE A 329 -4.60 7.51 17.33
N ASN A 330 -5.63 6.69 17.13
CA ASN A 330 -6.41 6.65 15.89
C ASN A 330 -7.04 8.01 15.58
N LEU A 331 -7.61 8.66 16.61
CA LEU A 331 -8.21 9.99 16.48
C LEU A 331 -7.16 11.06 16.16
N VAL A 332 -6.03 11.07 16.89
CA VAL A 332 -4.92 11.99 16.62
C VAL A 332 -4.39 11.77 15.20
N PHE A 333 -4.22 10.53 14.78
CA PHE A 333 -3.78 10.18 13.43
C PHE A 333 -4.70 10.76 12.35
N ILE A 334 -6.01 10.57 12.49
CA ILE A 334 -7.00 11.13 11.55
C ILE A 334 -6.90 12.65 11.50
N LEU A 335 -6.83 13.32 12.66
CA LEU A 335 -6.69 14.78 12.73
C LEU A 335 -5.42 15.26 12.05
N VAL A 336 -4.29 14.59 12.27
CA VAL A 336 -3.01 14.91 11.64
C VAL A 336 -3.10 14.72 10.13
N ILE A 337 -3.60 13.59 9.65
CA ILE A 337 -3.72 13.29 8.22
C ILE A 337 -4.66 14.26 7.51
N LEU A 338 -5.81 14.59 8.10
CA LEU A 338 -6.73 15.58 7.56
C LEU A 338 -6.14 16.99 7.60
N GLY A 339 -5.41 17.35 8.67
CA GLY A 339 -4.69 18.62 8.77
C GLY A 339 -3.61 18.76 7.69
N LEU A 340 -2.84 17.70 7.44
CA LEU A 340 -1.88 17.63 6.35
C LEU A 340 -2.58 17.75 5.00
N ALA A 341 -3.63 16.96 4.75
CA ALA A 341 -4.42 17.05 3.52
C ALA A 341 -4.94 18.48 3.27
N TRP A 342 -5.45 19.14 4.30
CA TRP A 342 -5.92 20.52 4.19
C TRP A 342 -4.79 21.51 3.89
N LEU A 343 -3.62 21.36 4.52
CA LEU A 343 -2.44 22.17 4.23
C LEU A 343 -2.00 21.98 2.77
N MET A 344 -1.98 20.74 2.29
CA MET A 344 -1.66 20.40 0.91
C MET A 344 -2.66 21.01 -0.07
N TYR A 345 -3.96 20.93 0.24
CA TYR A 345 -5.01 21.56 -0.54
C TYR A 345 -4.84 23.08 -0.64
N ARG A 346 -4.50 23.75 0.47
CA ARG A 346 -4.18 25.19 0.46
C ARG A 346 -2.98 25.52 -0.42
N ARG A 347 -1.92 24.71 -0.34
CA ARG A 347 -0.73 24.86 -1.20
C ARG A 347 -1.07 24.70 -2.69
N ILE A 348 -1.93 23.73 -3.03
CA ILE A 348 -2.39 23.49 -4.40
C ILE A 348 -3.24 24.66 -4.91
N CYS A 349 -4.15 25.20 -4.09
CA CYS A 349 -4.99 26.33 -4.49
C CYS A 349 -4.18 27.60 -4.81
N GLY A 350 -3.07 27.83 -4.10
CA GLY A 350 -2.18 28.97 -4.32
C GLY A 350 -1.01 28.71 -5.28
N TYR A 351 -0.99 27.55 -5.96
CA TYR A 351 0.12 27.19 -6.85
C TYR A 351 0.03 27.98 -8.17
N SER A 352 1.13 28.62 -8.60
CA SER A 352 1.20 29.25 -9.93
C SER A 352 1.57 28.21 -10.99
N LEU A 353 0.69 28.02 -11.98
CA LEU A 353 0.87 27.04 -13.07
C LEU A 353 2.04 27.37 -14.00
N GLU A 354 2.53 28.62 -13.97
CA GLU A 354 3.66 29.09 -14.78
C GLU A 354 4.99 28.47 -14.36
N ARG A 355 5.05 27.91 -13.14
CA ARG A 355 6.28 27.39 -12.54
C ARG A 355 6.70 25.99 -13.05
N LEU A 356 5.91 25.39 -13.94
CA LEU A 356 6.11 24.00 -14.43
C LEU A 356 6.99 23.89 -15.69
N GLU A 357 7.50 25.01 -16.21
CA GLU A 357 8.39 25.06 -17.40
C GLU A 357 9.86 25.42 -17.06
N GLY A 358 10.26 25.29 -15.79
CA GLY A 358 11.63 25.51 -15.34
C GLY A 358 12.48 24.25 -15.39
#